data_AF-Q6NDV6-F1
#
_entry.id   AF-Q6NDV6-F1
#
_cell.length_a   1.000
_cell.length_b   1.000
_cell.length_c   1.000
_cell.angle_alpha   90.00
_cell.angle_beta   90.00
_cell.angle_gamma   90.00
#
_symmetry.space_group_name_H-M   'P 1'
#
loop_
_entity.id
_entity.type
_entity.pdbx_description
1 polymer ?
#
loop_
_entity_poly.entity_id
_entity_poly.type
_entity_poly.pdbx_seq_one_letter_code
_entity_poly.pdbx_strand_id
1 'polypeptide(L)'
;MPKILRETAHISRKLTQNIFRAFDYARAGGFPLNLYVVINIRETDACAAASAFERIRHKYRDWLAHHSRKLGVRIPPMYVFTFEAPGHPHVNWALRVPPRLVDEFQRKLPGWVEKVQGPLGPFDINVQPIAPDGAYKALANYIVKGCDPEYVAHFHLAALAEQHGPQGAFWGRRAGVSPSLNKAERDAAGFNPKRREVRSRSHERDAA
;
A
#
# COMPACT_ATOMS: atom_id res chain seq x y z
N MET A 1 -13.68 14.58 21.19
CA MET A 1 -14.86 14.09 20.44
C MET A 1 -14.48 12.82 19.70
N PRO A 2 -15.28 11.74 19.78
CA PRO A 2 -15.04 10.54 18.98
C PRO A 2 -15.08 10.89 17.50
N LYS A 3 -14.11 10.37 16.74
CA LYS A 3 -14.02 10.61 15.29
C LYS A 3 -15.14 9.84 14.61
N ILE A 4 -16.14 10.54 14.08
CA ILE A 4 -17.22 9.91 13.30
C ILE A 4 -16.60 9.22 12.10
N LEU A 5 -16.74 7.89 12.04
CA LEU A 5 -16.28 7.09 10.91
C LEU A 5 -17.35 7.12 9.82
N ARG A 6 -16.92 7.41 8.59
CA ARG A 6 -17.79 7.37 7.41
C ARG A 6 -17.78 5.97 6.82
N GLU A 7 -18.95 5.45 6.51
CA GLU A 7 -19.11 4.22 5.75
C GLU A 7 -18.78 4.43 4.27
N THR A 8 -18.07 3.46 3.67
CA THR A 8 -17.74 3.43 2.24
C THR A 8 -17.82 2.02 1.69
N ALA A 9 -18.46 1.87 0.52
CA ALA A 9 -18.52 0.59 -0.21
C ALA A 9 -17.39 0.43 -1.25
N HIS A 10 -16.82 1.53 -1.72
CA HIS A 10 -15.84 1.54 -2.81
C HIS A 10 -14.70 2.55 -2.56
N ILE A 11 -13.60 2.38 -3.29
CA ILE A 11 -12.48 3.33 -3.34
C ILE A 11 -12.81 4.40 -4.37
N SER A 12 -12.82 5.68 -3.96
CA SER A 12 -13.14 6.78 -4.87
C SER A 12 -12.14 6.90 -6.01
N ARG A 13 -12.61 7.37 -7.17
CA ARG A 13 -11.77 7.66 -8.36
C ARG A 13 -10.48 8.38 -8.03
N LYS A 14 -10.57 9.47 -7.23
CA LYS A 14 -9.40 10.29 -6.86
C LYS A 14 -8.35 9.49 -6.11
N LEU A 15 -8.79 8.59 -5.23
CA LEU A 15 -7.90 7.77 -4.42
C LEU A 15 -7.30 6.61 -5.20
N THR A 16 -8.10 5.96 -6.06
CA THR A 16 -7.61 4.96 -7.02
C THR A 16 -6.51 5.53 -7.91
N GLN A 17 -6.76 6.69 -8.54
CA GLN A 17 -5.78 7.39 -9.34
C GLN A 17 -4.52 7.77 -8.53
N ASN A 18 -4.69 8.17 -7.27
CA ASN A 18 -3.59 8.54 -6.38
C ASN A 18 -2.70 7.34 -6.02
N ILE A 19 -3.28 6.15 -5.88
CA ILE A 19 -2.55 4.91 -5.63
C ILE A 19 -1.74 4.53 -6.87
N PHE A 20 -2.34 4.52 -8.06
CA PHE A 20 -1.59 4.25 -9.30
C PHE A 20 -0.38 5.18 -9.45
N ARG A 21 -0.58 6.49 -9.25
CA ARG A 21 0.50 7.47 -9.31
C ARG A 21 1.56 7.29 -8.22
N ALA A 22 1.19 6.75 -7.06
CA ALA A 22 2.15 6.43 -6.00
C ALA A 22 3.06 5.25 -6.40
N PHE A 23 2.49 4.21 -7.01
CA PHE A 23 3.28 3.11 -7.59
C PHE A 23 4.23 3.62 -8.67
N ASP A 24 3.73 4.41 -9.62
CA ASP A 24 4.54 4.97 -10.72
C ASP A 24 5.67 5.86 -10.20
N TYR A 25 5.36 6.75 -9.25
CA TYR A 25 6.34 7.63 -8.64
C TYR A 25 7.43 6.85 -7.90
N ALA A 26 7.03 5.86 -7.09
CA ALA A 26 7.97 5.02 -6.36
C ALA A 26 8.94 4.31 -7.31
N ARG A 27 8.42 3.77 -8.42
CA ARG A 27 9.23 3.10 -9.44
C ARG A 27 10.15 4.07 -10.18
N ALA A 28 9.63 5.23 -10.59
CA ALA A 28 10.40 6.23 -11.33
C ALA A 28 11.55 6.83 -10.50
N GLY A 29 11.36 6.96 -9.18
CA GLY A 29 12.41 7.43 -8.26
C GLY A 29 13.48 6.39 -7.92
N GLY A 30 13.41 5.16 -8.47
CA GLY A 30 14.35 4.09 -8.13
C GLY A 30 14.11 3.46 -6.75
N PHE A 31 12.93 3.70 -6.17
CA PHE A 31 12.54 3.20 -4.85
C PHE A 31 11.17 2.48 -4.92
N PRO A 32 11.03 1.42 -5.74
CA PRO A 32 9.77 0.68 -5.85
C PRO A 32 9.35 0.10 -4.50
N LEU A 33 8.03 -0.05 -4.30
CA LEU A 33 7.50 -0.86 -3.20
C LEU A 33 8.00 -2.30 -3.37
N ASN A 34 8.45 -2.94 -2.30
CA ASN A 34 9.13 -4.23 -2.38
C ASN A 34 8.50 -5.33 -1.51
N LEU A 35 7.52 -4.98 -0.66
CA LEU A 35 6.75 -5.93 0.12
C LEU A 35 5.26 -5.68 -0.03
N TYR A 36 4.51 -6.76 -0.18
CA TYR A 36 3.06 -6.80 -0.11
C TYR A 36 2.67 -7.57 1.14
N VAL A 37 1.91 -6.91 2.01
CA VAL A 37 1.47 -7.45 3.29
C VAL A 37 -0.05 -7.47 3.30
N VAL A 38 -0.63 -8.61 3.65
CA VAL A 38 -2.05 -8.73 3.97
C VAL A 38 -2.17 -8.97 5.46
N ILE A 39 -3.03 -8.19 6.13
CA ILE A 39 -3.32 -8.36 7.54
C ILE A 39 -4.83 -8.52 7.71
N ASN A 40 -5.27 -9.62 8.32
CA ASN A 40 -6.64 -9.75 8.80
C ASN A 40 -6.78 -8.96 10.09
N ILE A 41 -7.70 -8.00 10.10
CA ILE A 41 -7.89 -7.07 11.22
C ILE A 41 -9.15 -7.47 11.97
N ARG A 42 -9.01 -7.73 13.26
CA ARG A 42 -10.15 -8.04 14.12
C ARG A 42 -10.77 -6.75 14.63
N GLU A 43 -12.00 -6.50 14.22
CA GLU A 43 -12.79 -5.41 14.78
C GLU A 43 -13.36 -5.79 16.13
N THR A 44 -13.39 -4.82 17.03
CA THR A 44 -14.08 -4.90 18.31
C THR A 44 -14.91 -3.64 18.48
N ASP A 45 -15.89 -3.65 19.39
CA ASP A 45 -16.70 -2.47 19.71
C ASP A 45 -15.84 -1.26 20.13
N ALA A 46 -14.66 -1.53 20.69
CA ALA A 46 -13.71 -0.51 21.12
C ALA A 46 -12.72 -0.07 20.02
N CYS A 47 -12.54 -0.85 18.94
CA CYS A 47 -11.52 -0.59 17.93
C CYS A 47 -11.94 -1.02 16.53
N ALA A 48 -12.28 -0.04 15.70
CA ALA A 48 -12.48 -0.24 14.25
C ALA A 48 -11.18 -0.62 13.53
N ALA A 49 -11.29 -1.36 12.42
CA ALA A 49 -10.14 -1.87 11.67
C ALA A 49 -9.21 -0.74 11.17
N ALA A 50 -9.78 0.39 10.75
CA ALA A 50 -9.01 1.56 10.34
C ALA A 50 -8.11 2.11 11.47
N SER A 51 -8.62 2.12 12.70
CA SER A 51 -7.90 2.59 13.90
C SER A 51 -6.82 1.59 14.33
N ALA A 52 -7.13 0.29 14.30
CA ALA A 52 -6.16 -0.77 14.55
C ALA A 52 -4.97 -0.67 13.58
N PHE A 53 -5.25 -0.56 12.27
CA PHE A 53 -4.20 -0.42 11.27
C PHE A 53 -3.43 0.89 11.38
N GLU A 54 -4.06 1.99 11.80
CA GLU A 54 -3.33 3.23 12.12
C GLU A 54 -2.29 3.01 13.23
N ARG A 55 -2.63 2.29 14.29
CA ARG A 55 -1.70 1.91 15.37
C ARG A 55 -0.56 1.01 14.85
N ILE A 56 -0.85 0.07 13.95
CA ILE A 56 0.18 -0.77 13.31
C ILE A 56 1.14 0.10 12.48
N ARG A 57 0.60 0.97 11.62
CA ARG A 57 1.41 1.90 10.82
C ARG A 57 2.24 2.84 11.68
N HIS A 58 1.74 3.27 12.85
CA HIS A 58 2.52 4.09 13.79
C HIS A 58 3.78 3.35 14.25
N LYS A 59 3.68 2.08 14.64
CA LYS A 59 4.84 1.25 15.02
C LYS A 59 5.86 1.13 13.89
N TYR A 60 5.38 0.96 12.65
CA TYR A 60 6.25 0.95 11.47
C TYR A 60 6.99 2.28 11.26
N ARG A 61 6.31 3.42 11.41
CA ARG A 61 6.94 4.74 11.32
C ARG A 61 7.98 4.94 12.43
N ASP A 62 7.66 4.57 13.66
CA ASP A 62 8.56 4.74 14.80
C ASP A 62 9.83 3.89 14.63
N TRP A 63 9.66 2.67 14.10
CA TRP A 63 10.77 1.78 13.74
C TRP A 63 11.66 2.38 12.63
N LEU A 64 11.08 2.93 11.56
CA LEU A 64 11.85 3.62 10.53
C LEU A 64 12.53 4.89 11.05
N ALA A 65 11.88 5.64 11.94
CA ALA A 65 12.46 6.82 12.57
C ALA A 65 13.65 6.46 13.46
N HIS A 66 13.56 5.37 14.21
CA HIS A 66 14.69 4.82 14.98
C HIS A 66 15.88 4.49 14.07
N HIS A 67 15.64 3.74 12.99
CA HIS A 67 16.68 3.41 12.02
C HIS A 67 17.24 4.65 11.31
N SER A 68 16.40 5.63 11.00
CA SER A 68 16.85 6.89 10.40
C SER A 68 17.85 7.62 11.29
N ARG A 69 17.57 7.69 12.60
CA ARG A 69 18.48 8.31 13.59
C ARG A 69 19.78 7.51 13.72
N LYS A 70 19.68 6.18 13.83
CA LYS A 70 20.85 5.30 13.99
C LYS A 70 21.80 5.35 12.79
N LEU A 71 21.25 5.51 11.58
CA LEU A 71 22.00 5.48 10.32
C LEU A 71 22.41 6.87 9.83
N GLY A 72 21.95 7.95 10.48
CA GLY A 72 22.20 9.32 10.03
C GLY A 72 21.55 9.69 8.69
N VAL A 73 20.58 8.91 8.20
CA VAL A 73 19.92 9.11 6.90
C VAL A 73 18.41 9.05 7.08
N ARG A 74 17.68 10.01 6.49
CA ARG A 74 16.21 10.01 6.52
C ARG A 74 15.64 8.84 5.73
N ILE A 75 14.86 7.98 6.39
CA ILE A 75 14.12 6.87 5.75
C ILE A 75 12.62 7.17 5.87
N PRO A 76 12.00 7.81 4.87
CA PRO A 76 10.58 8.12 4.94
C PRO A 76 9.73 6.83 4.85
N PRO A 77 8.63 6.73 5.61
CA PRO A 77 7.71 5.61 5.47
C PRO A 77 7.01 5.69 4.12
N MET A 78 7.19 4.70 3.27
CA MET A 78 6.62 4.64 1.92
C MET A 78 5.66 3.46 1.80
N TYR A 79 4.38 3.75 1.60
CA TYR A 79 3.37 2.72 1.46
C TYR A 79 2.08 3.21 0.80
N VAL A 80 1.29 2.25 0.36
CA VAL A 80 -0.11 2.39 -0.02
C VAL A 80 -0.90 1.29 0.68
N PHE A 81 -2.16 1.56 0.99
CA PHE A 81 -3.03 0.53 1.57
C PHE A 81 -4.46 0.65 1.06
N THR A 82 -5.15 -0.49 1.06
CA THR A 82 -6.60 -0.58 0.84
C THR A 82 -7.19 -1.62 1.77
N PHE A 83 -8.41 -1.37 2.23
CA PHE A 83 -9.22 -2.31 2.99
C PHE A 83 -10.24 -2.96 2.07
N GLU A 84 -10.43 -4.24 2.29
CA GLU A 84 -11.54 -5.05 1.79
C GLU A 84 -12.26 -5.61 3.03
N ALA A 85 -13.59 -5.72 2.98
CA ALA A 85 -14.37 -6.23 4.10
C ALA A 85 -15.55 -7.13 3.64
N PRO A 86 -15.30 -8.21 2.87
CA PRO A 86 -16.32 -9.21 2.56
C PRO A 86 -16.59 -10.09 3.80
N GLY A 87 -17.15 -9.49 4.86
CA GLY A 87 -17.25 -10.09 6.19
C GLY A 87 -16.23 -9.49 7.14
N HIS A 88 -15.05 -10.10 7.27
CA HIS A 88 -13.97 -9.59 8.13
C HIS A 88 -13.06 -8.63 7.38
N PRO A 89 -12.73 -7.45 7.94
CA PRO A 89 -11.81 -6.53 7.29
C PRO A 89 -10.40 -7.09 7.20
N HIS A 90 -9.83 -7.05 6.00
CA HIS A 90 -8.40 -7.21 5.79
C HIS A 90 -7.82 -6.00 5.08
N VAL A 91 -6.56 -5.73 5.37
CA VAL A 91 -5.82 -4.64 4.74
C VAL A 91 -4.77 -5.19 3.80
N ASN A 92 -4.85 -4.77 2.54
CA ASN A 92 -3.77 -4.85 1.57
C ASN A 92 -2.80 -3.70 1.85
N TRP A 93 -1.54 -4.00 2.12
CA TRP A 93 -0.52 -3.01 2.44
C TRP A 93 0.74 -3.26 1.61
N ALA A 94 0.91 -2.48 0.54
CA ALA A 94 2.15 -2.50 -0.23
C ALA A 94 3.07 -1.38 0.27
N LEU A 95 4.31 -1.73 0.60
CA LEU A 95 5.26 -0.84 1.24
C LEU A 95 6.68 -1.04 0.72
N ARG A 96 7.51 -0.03 0.93
CA ARG A 96 8.95 -0.14 0.73
C ARG A 96 9.65 -0.23 2.07
N VAL A 97 10.35 -1.33 2.29
CA VAL A 97 11.31 -1.51 3.37
C VAL A 97 12.72 -1.49 2.77
N PRO A 98 13.69 -0.72 3.32
CA PRO A 98 15.07 -0.79 2.83
C PRO A 98 15.56 -2.26 2.81
N PRO A 99 16.24 -2.74 1.75
CA PRO A 99 16.57 -4.17 1.61
C PRO A 99 17.24 -4.77 2.85
N ARG A 100 18.20 -4.06 3.44
CA ARG A 100 18.92 -4.48 4.67
C ARG A 100 18.05 -4.59 5.94
N LEU A 101 16.81 -4.08 5.90
CA LEU A 101 15.88 -4.07 7.02
C LEU A 101 14.67 -5.00 6.81
N VAL A 102 14.59 -5.72 5.68
CA VAL A 102 13.43 -6.58 5.35
C VAL A 102 13.27 -7.70 6.38
N ASP A 103 14.32 -8.42 6.72
CA ASP A 103 14.26 -9.52 7.69
C ASP A 103 13.84 -9.02 9.07
N GLU A 104 14.37 -7.87 9.48
CA GLU A 104 13.98 -7.26 10.76
C GLU A 104 12.51 -6.82 10.76
N PHE A 105 12.03 -6.24 9.66
CA PHE A 105 10.63 -5.89 9.49
C PHE A 105 9.72 -7.13 9.61
N GLN A 106 10.04 -8.21 8.89
CA GLN A 106 9.27 -9.45 8.91
C GLN A 106 9.22 -10.06 10.31
N ARG A 107 10.33 -10.04 11.07
CA ARG A 107 10.35 -10.49 12.46
C ARG A 107 9.53 -9.59 13.40
N LYS A 108 9.52 -8.27 13.19
CA LYS A 108 8.85 -7.31 14.08
C LYS A 108 7.36 -7.17 13.80
N LEU A 109 6.93 -7.34 12.55
CA LEU A 109 5.55 -7.12 12.12
C LEU A 109 4.54 -7.94 12.96
N PRO A 110 4.73 -9.26 13.19
CA PRO A 110 3.84 -10.03 14.06
C PRO A 110 3.67 -9.42 15.45
N GLY A 111 4.76 -9.08 16.13
CA GLY A 111 4.70 -8.44 17.44
C GLY A 111 4.08 -7.04 17.43
N TRP A 112 4.04 -6.35 16.29
CA TRP A 112 3.32 -5.09 16.15
C TRP A 112 1.81 -5.28 16.02
N VAL A 113 1.39 -6.25 15.20
CA VAL A 113 -0.02 -6.59 15.00
C VAL A 113 -0.61 -7.18 16.27
N GLU A 114 0.12 -8.10 16.92
CA GLU A 114 -0.30 -8.74 18.18
C GLU A 114 -0.55 -7.71 19.29
N LYS A 115 0.33 -6.71 19.42
CA LYS A 115 0.15 -5.59 20.37
C LYS A 115 -1.09 -4.74 20.11
N VAL A 116 -1.70 -4.84 18.92
CA VAL A 116 -2.87 -4.05 18.54
C VAL A 116 -4.16 -4.85 18.68
N GLN A 117 -4.18 -6.11 18.25
CA GLN A 117 -5.40 -6.93 18.17
C GLN A 117 -5.38 -8.22 19.01
N GLY A 118 -4.32 -8.44 19.79
CA GLY A 118 -4.15 -9.64 20.62
C GLY A 118 -3.52 -10.82 19.85
N PRO A 119 -3.60 -12.04 20.42
CA PRO A 119 -2.92 -13.23 19.90
C PRO A 119 -3.19 -13.49 18.42
N LEU A 120 -2.16 -13.82 17.66
CA LEU A 120 -2.25 -14.04 16.22
C LEU A 120 -2.61 -15.48 15.86
N GLY A 121 -3.46 -15.62 14.85
CA GLY A 121 -3.71 -16.88 14.16
C GLY A 121 -2.75 -17.11 12.99
N PRO A 122 -2.71 -18.34 12.43
CA PRO A 122 -1.78 -18.71 11.36
C PRO A 122 -1.97 -17.93 10.05
N PHE A 123 -3.15 -17.35 9.83
CA PHE A 123 -3.50 -16.63 8.61
C PHE A 123 -3.68 -15.12 8.84
N ASP A 124 -3.34 -14.60 10.01
CA ASP A 124 -3.56 -13.17 10.32
C ASP A 124 -2.63 -12.25 9.56
N ILE A 125 -1.46 -12.75 9.13
CA ILE A 125 -0.45 -11.98 8.43
C ILE A 125 0.11 -12.82 7.29
N ASN A 126 0.06 -12.29 6.07
CA ASN A 126 0.79 -12.82 4.93
C ASN A 126 1.75 -11.74 4.41
N VAL A 127 3.01 -12.09 4.17
CA VAL A 127 4.02 -11.18 3.64
C VAL A 127 4.65 -11.80 2.40
N GLN A 128 4.62 -11.08 1.30
CA GLN A 128 5.16 -11.52 0.03
C GLN A 128 6.09 -10.45 -0.55
N PRO A 129 7.24 -10.82 -1.15
CA PRO A 129 8.06 -9.88 -1.90
C PRO A 129 7.30 -9.43 -3.15
N ILE A 130 7.46 -8.16 -3.52
CA ILE A 130 6.93 -7.63 -4.79
C ILE A 130 8.05 -7.73 -5.82
N ALA A 131 7.84 -8.56 -6.84
CA ALA A 131 8.73 -8.62 -7.99
C ALA A 131 8.69 -7.27 -8.74
N PRO A 132 9.85 -6.65 -9.02
CA PRO A 132 9.91 -5.37 -9.71
C PRO A 132 9.45 -5.46 -11.19
N ASP A 133 9.49 -6.65 -11.77
CA ASP A 133 9.07 -6.99 -13.14
C ASP A 133 7.68 -7.63 -13.16
N GLY A 134 6.82 -7.16 -14.07
CA GLY A 134 5.47 -7.71 -14.35
C GLY A 134 4.43 -7.53 -13.22
N ALA A 135 4.70 -8.07 -12.03
CA ALA A 135 3.79 -8.13 -10.89
C ALA A 135 3.48 -6.76 -10.27
N TYR A 136 4.37 -5.77 -10.43
CA TYR A 136 4.22 -4.45 -9.80
C TYR A 136 2.94 -3.72 -10.24
N LYS A 137 2.61 -3.75 -11.54
CA LYS A 137 1.37 -3.13 -12.07
C LYS A 137 0.15 -3.99 -11.77
N ALA A 138 0.28 -5.32 -11.86
CA ALA A 138 -0.79 -6.24 -11.52
C ALA A 138 -1.23 -6.07 -10.05
N LEU A 139 -0.28 -5.91 -9.13
CA LEU A 139 -0.55 -5.64 -7.73
C LEU A 139 -1.25 -4.28 -7.53
N ALA A 140 -0.80 -3.23 -8.23
CA ALA A 140 -1.46 -1.93 -8.17
C ALA A 140 -2.93 -2.04 -8.58
N ASN A 141 -3.23 -2.76 -9.66
CA ASN A 141 -4.60 -3.04 -10.12
C ASN A 141 -5.38 -3.86 -9.09
N TYR A 142 -4.77 -4.92 -8.55
CA TYR A 142 -5.39 -5.81 -7.58
C TYR A 142 -5.81 -5.06 -6.31
N ILE A 143 -4.91 -4.26 -5.73
CA ILE A 143 -5.15 -3.52 -4.50
C ILE A 143 -6.29 -2.50 -4.65
N VAL A 144 -6.53 -1.98 -5.86
CA VAL A 144 -7.61 -1.02 -6.14
C VAL A 144 -8.82 -1.61 -6.86
N LYS A 145 -8.93 -2.94 -6.96
CA LYS A 145 -10.02 -3.64 -7.66
C LYS A 145 -11.43 -3.22 -7.18
N GLY A 146 -11.55 -2.86 -5.89
CA GLY A 146 -12.77 -2.32 -5.29
C GLY A 146 -13.00 -0.83 -5.55
N CYS A 147 -12.62 -0.31 -6.72
CA CYS A 147 -12.88 1.08 -7.05
C CYS A 147 -14.37 1.35 -7.29
N ASP A 148 -14.72 2.63 -7.31
CA ASP A 148 -16.03 3.10 -7.73
C ASP A 148 -16.47 2.42 -9.06
N PRO A 149 -17.64 1.75 -9.11
CA PRO A 149 -18.13 1.02 -10.28
C PRO A 149 -18.12 1.85 -11.56
N GLU A 150 -18.43 3.15 -11.50
CA GLU A 150 -18.44 4.05 -12.65
C GLU A 150 -17.07 4.18 -13.33
N TYR A 151 -15.99 3.86 -12.61
CA TYR A 151 -14.61 4.02 -13.05
C TYR A 151 -13.87 2.71 -13.29
N VAL A 152 -14.54 1.56 -13.14
CA VAL A 152 -13.93 0.24 -13.39
C VAL A 152 -13.39 0.13 -14.82
N ALA A 153 -14.20 0.53 -15.80
CA ALA A 153 -13.79 0.55 -17.22
C ALA A 153 -12.65 1.54 -17.46
N HIS A 154 -12.72 2.74 -16.86
CA HIS A 154 -11.71 3.79 -16.99
C HIS A 154 -10.32 3.34 -16.49
N PHE A 155 -10.27 2.52 -15.44
CA PHE A 155 -9.02 1.98 -14.89
C PHE A 155 -8.64 0.60 -15.41
N HIS A 156 -9.40 0.04 -16.36
CA HIS A 156 -9.19 -1.30 -16.91
C HIS A 156 -9.23 -2.41 -15.83
N LEU A 157 -10.20 -2.31 -14.91
CA LEU A 157 -10.35 -3.24 -13.78
C LEU A 157 -11.51 -4.23 -13.95
N ALA A 158 -12.18 -4.26 -15.12
CA ALA A 158 -13.39 -5.06 -15.34
C ALA A 158 -13.24 -6.53 -14.93
N ALA A 159 -12.21 -7.21 -15.42
CA ALA A 159 -11.96 -8.62 -15.09
C ALA A 159 -11.76 -8.85 -13.58
N LEU A 160 -11.05 -7.94 -12.90
CA LEU A 160 -10.84 -8.03 -11.45
C LEU A 160 -12.11 -7.75 -10.65
N ALA A 161 -12.91 -6.78 -11.10
CA ALA A 161 -14.18 -6.44 -10.46
C ALA A 161 -15.20 -7.58 -10.58
N GLU A 162 -15.27 -8.22 -11.75
CA GLU A 162 -16.11 -9.39 -11.99
C GLU A 162 -15.66 -10.60 -11.15
N GLN A 163 -14.36 -10.90 -11.15
CA GLN A 163 -13.81 -12.03 -10.41
C GLN A 163 -13.99 -11.90 -8.89
N HIS A 164 -13.86 -10.70 -8.33
CA HIS A 164 -13.84 -10.50 -6.87
C HIS A 164 -15.13 -9.93 -6.30
N GLY A 165 -16.05 -9.43 -7.13
CA GLY A 165 -17.34 -8.89 -6.70
C GLY A 165 -17.24 -7.69 -5.75
N PRO A 166 -18.33 -7.37 -5.01
CA PRO A 166 -18.35 -6.28 -4.05
C PRO A 166 -17.40 -6.50 -2.86
N GLN A 167 -16.73 -5.43 -2.42
CA GLN A 167 -15.71 -5.48 -1.37
C GLN A 167 -16.26 -5.16 0.04
N GLY A 168 -17.57 -5.35 0.25
CA GLY A 168 -18.31 -5.10 1.49
C GLY A 168 -18.42 -3.62 1.91
N ALA A 169 -19.11 -3.34 3.02
CA ALA A 169 -19.12 -2.03 3.67
C ALA A 169 -17.88 -1.86 4.55
N PHE A 170 -17.35 -0.64 4.66
CA PHE A 170 -16.18 -0.36 5.50
C PHE A 170 -16.29 0.99 6.20
N TRP A 171 -16.07 1.01 7.52
CA TRP A 171 -16.12 2.21 8.34
C TRP A 171 -14.72 2.82 8.52
N GLY A 172 -14.56 4.06 8.04
CA GLY A 172 -13.33 4.83 8.15
C GLY A 172 -12.60 4.95 6.82
N ARG A 173 -11.27 5.12 6.89
CA ARG A 173 -10.46 5.38 5.69
C ARG A 173 -10.14 4.06 4.97
N ARG A 174 -10.97 3.67 4.00
CA ARG A 174 -10.80 2.44 3.21
C ARG A 174 -9.46 2.36 2.48
N ALA A 175 -8.87 3.48 2.08
CA ALA A 175 -7.61 3.44 1.34
C ALA A 175 -6.73 4.68 1.60
N GLY A 176 -5.43 4.55 1.33
CA GLY A 176 -4.50 5.63 1.58
C GLY A 176 -3.12 5.43 0.97
N VAL A 177 -2.39 6.54 0.93
CA VAL A 177 -1.00 6.62 0.47
C VAL A 177 -0.22 7.36 1.55
N SER A 178 1.01 6.93 1.83
CA SER A 178 1.90 7.59 2.79
C SER A 178 2.19 9.03 2.37
N PRO A 179 2.52 9.94 3.31
CA PRO A 179 2.88 11.31 2.97
C PRO A 179 4.01 11.41 1.93
N SER A 180 5.02 10.55 2.04
CA SER A 180 6.17 10.43 1.12
C SER A 180 5.83 9.97 -0.31
N LEU A 181 4.60 9.54 -0.56
CA LEU A 181 4.13 9.08 -1.86
C LEU A 181 2.89 9.85 -2.32
N ASN A 182 2.42 10.82 -1.54
CA ASN A 182 1.16 11.52 -1.80
C ASN A 182 1.28 12.49 -2.98
N LYS A 183 0.18 13.14 -3.34
CA LYS A 183 0.18 14.13 -4.43
C LYS A 183 1.15 15.28 -4.19
N ALA A 184 1.16 15.85 -2.98
CA ALA A 184 1.99 17.00 -2.66
C ALA A 184 3.49 16.68 -2.79
N GLU A 185 3.94 15.53 -2.31
CA GLU A 185 5.32 15.09 -2.45
C GLU A 185 5.70 14.88 -3.93
N ARG A 186 4.81 14.28 -4.72
CA ARG A 186 5.04 14.10 -6.16
C ARG A 186 5.11 15.43 -6.91
N ASP A 187 4.23 16.36 -6.57
CA ASP A 187 4.24 17.70 -7.16
C ASP A 187 5.54 18.44 -6.79
N ALA A 188 5.96 18.37 -5.52
CA ALA A 188 7.22 18.95 -5.05
C ALA A 188 8.45 18.35 -5.73
N ALA A 189 8.42 17.06 -6.06
CA ALA A 189 9.46 16.37 -6.82
C ALA A 189 9.39 16.61 -8.34
N GLY A 190 8.43 17.40 -8.83
CA GLY A 190 8.24 17.64 -10.27
C GLY A 190 7.82 16.38 -11.06
N PHE A 191 7.27 15.36 -10.38
CA PHE A 191 6.93 14.09 -11.02
C PHE A 191 5.76 14.25 -12.01
N ASN A 192 6.04 14.01 -13.30
CA ASN A 192 5.03 14.01 -14.35
C ASN A 192 4.79 12.58 -14.88
N PRO A 193 3.65 11.94 -14.56
CA PRO A 193 3.37 10.57 -14.99
C PRO A 193 3.23 10.41 -16.51
N LYS A 194 3.06 11.51 -17.28
CA LYS A 194 2.98 11.48 -18.75
C LYS A 194 4.35 11.42 -19.43
N ARG A 195 5.44 11.80 -18.76
CA ARG A 195 6.80 11.65 -19.27
C ARG A 195 7.30 10.24 -18.93
N ARG A 196 6.85 9.24 -19.69
CA ARG A 196 7.66 8.02 -19.81
C ARG A 196 8.91 8.46 -20.56
N GLU A 197 10.03 8.63 -19.85
CA GLU A 197 11.32 8.59 -20.52
C GLU A 197 11.39 7.26 -21.25
N VAL A 198 11.26 7.32 -22.57
CA VAL A 198 11.67 6.25 -23.45
C VAL A 198 13.18 6.21 -23.30
N ARG A 199 13.68 5.51 -22.28
CA ARG A 199 15.07 5.04 -22.29
C ARG A 199 15.14 4.03 -23.42
N SER A 200 15.42 4.53 -24.63
CA SER A 200 15.87 3.71 -25.74
C SER A 200 17.01 2.84 -25.20
N ARG A 201 16.85 1.52 -25.28
CA ARG A 201 17.98 0.61 -25.21
C ARG A 201 18.82 0.83 -26.46
N SER A 202 19.64 1.88 -26.45
CA SER A 202 20.79 2.01 -27.32
C SER A 202 21.98 1.43 -26.54
N HIS A 203 22.15 0.11 -26.62
CA HIS A 203 23.43 -0.55 -26.37
C HIS A 203 23.67 -1.54 -27.51
N GLU A 204 24.59 -1.13 -28.38
CA GLU A 204 25.69 -1.95 -28.88
C GLU A 204 25.31 -3.18 -29.71
N ARG A 205 25.14 -2.95 -31.01
CA ARG A 205 25.71 -3.82 -32.02
C ARG A 205 26.93 -3.11 -32.60
N ASP A 206 28.06 -3.28 -31.93
CA ASP A 206 29.38 -3.22 -32.53
C ASP A 206 30.24 -4.29 -31.82
N ALA A 207 31.03 -5.01 -32.62
CA ALA A 207 31.96 -6.11 -32.29
C ALA A 207 31.37 -7.53 -32.14
N ALA A 208 31.18 -8.21 -33.27
CA ALA A 208 32.02 -9.33 -33.74
C ALA A 208 31.49 -9.87 -35.08
#